data_AF-A0A3R7HL89-F1
#
_entry.id   AF-A0A3R7HL89-F1
#
_cell.length_a   1.000
_cell.length_b   1.000
_cell.length_c   1.000
_cell.angle_alpha   90.00
_cell.angle_beta   90.00
_cell.angle_gamma   90.00
#
_symmetry.space_group_name_H-M   'P 1'
#
loop_
_entity.id
_entity.type
_entity.pdbx_description
1 polymer ?
#
loop_
_entity_poly.entity_id
_entity_poly.type
_entity_poly.pdbx_seq_one_letter_code
_entity_poly.pdbx_strand_id
1 'polypeptide(L)'
;MGSSVLQTYVVCTSVLYLKFLRVTMIQAKKTFDAGGRAPEDKSLPLAKGRPAQTYGMDPAAEKDEKILKAREVEHRWRSIVQNDLESIPLALVVFGIGVAIEERINPLVQIGAMATYTTLRCLHTIAYAKKLQPHRAWCWRLGVVAIVTDIAKQRRHFRILHDRFDMGGSSELQAYVVCSFILYLTFVIATGVQATKTFDAGGRPPEDKNLTLAQGRREQNYGLFGDSGDEELMKAREVEHRWKRIIQNDLESIPLALLVFLGGVFAGGNKELFVVCLALYTLTRCFHTYAYANSLQPHRAWCWRIGVLMIIMSAVNSTVGVFK
;
A
#
# COMPACT_ATOMS: atom_id res chain seq x y z
N MET A 1 15.86 -1.75 31.13
CA MET A 1 14.58 -1.24 30.58
C MET A 1 14.66 -1.39 29.07
N GLY A 2 13.62 -1.92 28.42
CA GLY A 2 13.63 -2.13 26.97
C GLY A 2 13.74 -0.81 26.19
N SER A 3 14.24 -0.88 24.96
CA SER A 3 14.31 0.25 24.03
C SER A 3 12.96 0.96 23.89
N SER A 4 12.94 2.28 24.06
CA SER A 4 11.73 3.10 23.89
C SER A 4 11.26 3.14 22.44
N VAL A 5 12.17 2.99 21.48
CA VAL A 5 11.87 2.87 20.05
C VAL A 5 11.15 1.55 19.78
N LEU A 6 11.68 0.42 20.29
CA LEU A 6 11.04 -0.89 20.17
C LEU A 6 9.65 -0.92 20.83
N GLN A 7 9.53 -0.37 22.05
CA GLN A 7 8.24 -0.27 22.73
C GLN A 7 7.22 0.53 21.90
N THR A 8 7.64 1.67 21.34
CA THR A 8 6.78 2.50 20.49
C THR A 8 6.37 1.73 19.23
N TYR A 9 7.30 1.01 18.59
CA TYR A 9 7.01 0.18 17.42
C TYR A 9 5.95 -0.89 17.73
N VAL A 10 6.09 -1.62 18.83
CA VAL A 10 5.14 -2.66 19.26
C VAL A 10 3.75 -2.07 19.52
N VAL A 11 3.68 -0.93 20.23
CA VAL A 11 2.41 -0.24 20.50
C VAL A 11 1.75 0.24 19.21
N CYS A 12 2.49 0.92 18.32
CA CYS A 12 1.99 1.42 17.05
C CYS A 12 1.49 0.28 16.15
N THR A 13 2.27 -0.80 16.04
CA THR A 13 1.91 -2.01 15.28
C THR A 13 0.62 -2.62 15.82
N SER A 14 0.49 -2.76 17.14
CA SER A 14 -0.71 -3.30 17.79
C SER A 14 -1.95 -2.45 17.51
N VAL A 15 -1.83 -1.12 17.63
CA VAL A 15 -2.93 -0.18 17.32
C VAL A 15 -3.34 -0.29 15.86
N LEU A 16 -2.39 -0.30 14.93
CA LEU A 16 -2.65 -0.42 13.50
C LEU A 16 -3.30 -1.76 13.14
N TYR A 17 -2.87 -2.86 13.78
CA TYR A 17 -3.46 -4.17 13.57
C TYR A 17 -4.91 -4.26 14.11
N LEU A 18 -5.15 -3.80 15.34
CA LEU A 18 -6.51 -3.74 15.91
C LEU A 18 -7.44 -2.86 15.08
N LYS A 19 -6.92 -1.72 14.60
CA LYS A 19 -7.63 -0.86 13.65
C LYS A 19 -7.97 -1.62 12.37
N PHE A 20 -7.00 -2.29 11.74
CA PHE A 20 -7.23 -3.07 10.52
C PHE A 20 -8.31 -4.13 10.71
N LEU A 21 -8.24 -4.92 11.79
CA LEU A 21 -9.29 -5.90 12.14
C LEU A 21 -10.66 -5.24 12.32
N ARG A 22 -10.71 -4.07 12.97
CA ARG A 22 -11.98 -3.36 13.16
C ARG A 22 -12.58 -2.89 11.84
N VAL A 23 -11.76 -2.35 10.94
CA VAL A 23 -12.21 -1.86 9.63
C VAL A 23 -12.68 -3.02 8.75
N THR A 24 -11.99 -4.16 8.72
CA THR A 24 -12.40 -5.33 7.93
C THR A 24 -13.71 -5.93 8.44
N MET A 25 -13.92 -5.99 9.76
CA MET A 25 -15.22 -6.40 10.32
C MET A 25 -16.36 -5.47 9.90
N ILE A 26 -16.13 -4.16 9.88
CA ILE A 26 -17.15 -3.19 9.42
C ILE A 26 -17.40 -3.37 7.92
N GLN A 27 -16.34 -3.47 7.11
CA GLN A 27 -16.44 -3.70 5.67
C GLN A 27 -17.23 -4.98 5.36
N ALA A 28 -16.94 -6.09 6.06
CA ALA A 28 -17.70 -7.33 5.91
C ALA A 28 -19.20 -7.13 6.16
N LYS A 29 -19.56 -6.43 7.26
CA LYS A 29 -20.97 -6.09 7.55
C LYS A 29 -21.61 -5.26 6.43
N LYS A 30 -20.87 -4.31 5.85
CA LYS A 30 -21.34 -3.49 4.74
C LYS A 30 -21.47 -4.24 3.42
N THR A 31 -20.62 -5.24 3.18
CA THR A 31 -20.76 -6.12 2.02
C THR A 31 -22.04 -6.95 2.11
N PHE A 32 -22.43 -7.44 3.29
CA PHE A 32 -23.75 -8.04 3.47
C PHE A 32 -24.90 -7.04 3.22
N ASP A 33 -24.81 -5.83 3.79
CA ASP A 33 -25.84 -4.77 3.61
C ASP A 33 -26.06 -4.45 2.11
N ALA A 34 -25.02 -4.60 1.28
CA ALA A 34 -25.01 -4.31 -0.15
C ALA A 34 -25.35 -5.50 -1.06
N GLY A 35 -25.56 -6.71 -0.52
CA GLY A 35 -25.75 -7.93 -1.33
C GLY A 35 -24.47 -8.44 -2.00
N GLY A 36 -23.30 -7.97 -1.55
CA GLY A 36 -22.00 -8.22 -2.17
C GLY A 36 -21.31 -9.51 -1.74
N ARG A 37 -21.89 -10.30 -0.82
CA ARG A 37 -21.31 -11.59 -0.42
C ARG A 37 -21.59 -12.67 -1.45
N ALA A 38 -20.88 -13.78 -1.29
CA ALA A 38 -21.07 -14.95 -2.11
C ALA A 38 -22.45 -15.59 -1.88
N PRO A 39 -23.07 -16.23 -2.89
CA PRO A 39 -24.40 -16.83 -2.76
C PRO A 39 -24.55 -17.87 -1.64
N GLU A 40 -23.48 -18.59 -1.30
CA GLU A 40 -23.42 -19.55 -0.22
C GLU A 40 -23.61 -18.92 1.18
N ASP A 41 -23.29 -17.63 1.33
CA ASP A 41 -23.42 -16.90 2.60
C ASP A 41 -24.86 -16.53 2.96
N LYS A 42 -25.84 -16.87 2.11
CA LYS A 42 -27.27 -16.55 2.30
C LYS A 42 -27.87 -17.14 3.59
N SER A 43 -27.32 -18.24 4.10
CA SER A 43 -27.80 -18.93 5.31
C SER A 43 -27.23 -18.33 6.59
N LEU A 44 -26.23 -17.44 6.50
CA LEU A 44 -25.60 -16.86 7.67
C LEU A 44 -26.57 -15.95 8.43
N PRO A 45 -26.49 -15.88 9.77
CA PRO A 45 -27.32 -14.98 10.57
C PRO A 45 -27.22 -13.52 10.12
N LEU A 46 -26.04 -13.12 9.63
CA LEU A 46 -25.81 -11.78 9.07
C LEU A 46 -26.61 -11.54 7.78
N ALA A 47 -26.94 -12.54 6.98
CA ALA A 47 -27.69 -12.34 5.74
C ALA A 47 -29.20 -12.15 5.95
N LYS A 48 -29.71 -12.46 7.16
CA LYS A 48 -31.15 -12.42 7.46
C LYS A 48 -31.69 -10.98 7.36
N GLY A 49 -32.71 -10.78 6.51
CA GLY A 49 -33.33 -9.46 6.28
C GLY A 49 -32.49 -8.50 5.41
N ARG A 50 -31.45 -9.00 4.74
CA ARG A 50 -30.62 -8.25 3.79
C ARG A 50 -30.90 -8.65 2.34
N PRO A 51 -30.43 -7.88 1.35
CA PRO A 51 -30.57 -8.24 -0.07
C PRO A 51 -29.99 -9.63 -0.38
N ALA A 52 -30.39 -10.19 -1.51
CA ALA A 52 -29.80 -11.44 -2.00
C ALA A 52 -28.28 -11.27 -2.18
N GLN A 53 -27.51 -12.25 -1.68
CA GLN A 53 -26.06 -12.22 -1.78
C GLN A 53 -25.66 -12.85 -3.13
N THR A 54 -25.12 -12.04 -4.03
CA THR A 54 -24.87 -12.41 -5.43
C THR A 54 -23.58 -11.79 -5.98
N TYR A 55 -22.61 -11.49 -5.10
CA TYR A 55 -21.47 -10.62 -5.43
C TYR A 55 -21.90 -9.24 -5.96
N GLY A 56 -23.11 -8.79 -5.62
CA GLY A 56 -23.69 -7.57 -6.17
C GLY A 56 -24.10 -7.65 -7.64
N MET A 57 -24.19 -8.85 -8.22
CA MET A 57 -24.57 -9.07 -9.63
C MET A 57 -26.08 -9.21 -9.86
N ASP A 58 -26.91 -8.96 -8.84
CA ASP A 58 -28.37 -8.95 -8.99
C ASP A 58 -28.83 -7.74 -9.84
N PRO A 59 -29.41 -7.95 -11.04
CA PRO A 59 -29.90 -6.86 -11.90
C PRO A 59 -31.08 -6.11 -11.29
N ALA A 60 -31.89 -6.76 -10.45
CA ALA A 60 -33.01 -6.09 -9.78
C ALA A 60 -32.51 -5.04 -8.77
N ALA A 61 -31.34 -5.28 -8.18
CA ALA A 61 -30.71 -4.38 -7.21
C ALA A 61 -30.09 -3.12 -7.83
N GLU A 62 -29.92 -3.06 -9.16
CA GLU A 62 -29.41 -1.85 -9.85
C GLU A 62 -30.43 -0.70 -9.87
N LYS A 63 -31.72 -1.02 -9.73
CA LYS A 63 -32.81 -0.03 -9.72
C LYS A 63 -33.25 0.36 -8.31
N ASP A 64 -32.77 -0.34 -7.29
CA ASP A 64 -33.12 -0.09 -5.89
C ASP A 64 -32.17 0.97 -5.28
N GLU A 65 -32.70 2.17 -5.04
CA GLU A 65 -31.96 3.28 -4.45
C GLU A 65 -31.34 2.95 -3.09
N LYS A 66 -32.01 2.12 -2.27
CA LYS A 66 -31.52 1.70 -0.95
C LYS A 66 -30.30 0.80 -1.10
N ILE A 67 -30.31 -0.12 -2.07
CA ILE A 67 -29.17 -1.00 -2.33
C ILE A 67 -28.02 -0.21 -2.95
N LEU A 68 -28.29 0.72 -3.86
CA LEU A 68 -27.27 1.62 -4.42
C LEU A 68 -26.55 2.44 -3.33
N LYS A 69 -27.30 3.01 -2.38
CA LYS A 69 -26.73 3.69 -1.20
C LYS A 69 -25.92 2.74 -0.33
N ALA A 70 -26.36 1.49 -0.15
CA ALA A 70 -25.60 0.49 0.58
C ALA A 70 -24.29 0.13 -0.13
N ARG A 71 -24.29 0.02 -1.46
CA ARG A 71 -23.10 -0.20 -2.30
C ARG A 71 -22.12 0.97 -2.24
N GLU A 72 -22.58 2.22 -2.24
CA GLU A 72 -21.70 3.39 -2.02
C GLU A 72 -21.01 3.31 -0.66
N VAL A 73 -21.75 2.97 0.39
CA VAL A 73 -21.20 2.80 1.74
C VAL A 73 -20.23 1.64 1.80
N GLU A 74 -20.56 0.50 1.21
CA GLU A 74 -19.65 -0.64 1.11
C GLU A 74 -18.36 -0.27 0.38
N HIS A 75 -18.47 0.35 -0.79
CA HIS A 75 -17.31 0.78 -1.58
C HIS A 75 -16.40 1.69 -0.76
N ARG A 76 -16.98 2.63 0.01
CA ARG A 76 -16.22 3.47 0.93
C ARG A 76 -15.40 2.64 1.92
N TRP A 77 -16.01 1.67 2.58
CA TRP A 77 -15.31 0.82 3.55
C TRP A 77 -14.25 -0.08 2.90
N ARG A 78 -14.53 -0.60 1.70
CA ARG A 78 -13.55 -1.32 0.89
C ARG A 78 -12.34 -0.45 0.56
N SER A 79 -12.55 0.80 0.18
CA SER A 79 -11.47 1.76 -0.09
C SER A 79 -10.65 2.09 1.16
N ILE A 80 -11.27 2.10 2.35
CA ILE A 80 -10.52 2.26 3.62
C ILE A 80 -9.62 1.03 3.86
N VAL A 81 -10.16 -0.19 3.74
CA VAL A 81 -9.37 -1.43 3.88
C VAL A 81 -8.22 -1.46 2.89
N GLN A 82 -8.50 -1.14 1.63
CA GLN A 82 -7.49 -1.10 0.58
C GLN A 82 -6.40 -0.08 0.88
N ASN A 83 -6.74 1.12 1.37
CA ASN A 83 -5.74 2.11 1.75
C ASN A 83 -4.85 1.65 2.92
N ASP A 84 -5.42 0.88 3.85
CA ASP A 84 -4.66 0.28 4.95
C ASP A 84 -3.69 -0.78 4.44
N LEU A 85 -4.11 -1.64 3.51
CA LEU A 85 -3.24 -2.61 2.83
C LEU A 85 -2.14 -1.95 1.99
N GLU A 86 -2.44 -0.80 1.37
CA GLU A 86 -1.50 -0.03 0.58
C GLU A 86 -0.43 0.67 1.42
N SER A 87 -0.74 1.02 2.67
CA SER A 87 0.11 1.90 3.48
C SER A 87 0.78 1.20 4.66
N ILE A 88 0.03 0.41 5.43
CA ILE A 88 0.49 -0.12 6.73
C ILE A 88 1.65 -1.12 6.57
N PRO A 89 1.58 -2.14 5.69
CA PRO A 89 2.65 -3.13 5.61
C PRO A 89 4.01 -2.50 5.29
N LEU A 90 4.08 -1.59 4.31
CA LEU A 90 5.32 -0.90 3.95
C LEU A 90 5.82 0.01 5.08
N ALA A 91 4.92 0.72 5.77
CA ALA A 91 5.28 1.54 6.92
C ALA A 91 5.89 0.70 8.05
N LEU A 92 5.30 -0.46 8.36
CA LEU A 92 5.80 -1.36 9.40
C LEU A 92 7.17 -1.95 9.05
N VAL A 93 7.42 -2.24 7.77
CA VAL A 93 8.75 -2.66 7.30
C VAL A 93 9.76 -1.53 7.50
N VAL A 94 9.45 -0.31 7.04
CA VAL A 94 10.34 0.85 7.17
C VAL A 94 10.66 1.16 8.63
N PHE A 95 9.64 1.24 9.48
CA PHE A 95 9.83 1.49 10.91
C PHE A 95 10.55 0.33 11.61
N GLY A 96 10.32 -0.92 11.19
CA GLY A 96 11.01 -2.09 11.72
C GLY A 96 12.51 -2.08 11.40
N ILE A 97 12.90 -1.56 10.23
CA ILE A 97 14.31 -1.30 9.91
C ILE A 97 14.90 -0.30 10.91
N GLY A 98 14.22 0.82 11.15
CA GLY A 98 14.69 1.82 12.10
C GLY A 98 14.87 1.26 13.51
N VAL A 99 13.99 0.37 13.96
CA VAL A 99 14.17 -0.39 15.22
C VAL A 99 15.43 -1.26 15.16
N ALA A 100 15.67 -1.99 14.07
CA ALA A 100 16.84 -2.87 13.93
C ALA A 100 18.17 -2.10 13.89
N ILE A 101 18.16 -0.82 13.50
CA ILE A 101 19.35 0.03 13.45
C ILE A 101 19.28 1.19 14.45
N GLU A 102 18.55 1.02 15.57
CA GLU A 102 18.27 2.08 16.54
C GLU A 102 19.50 2.89 16.97
N GLU A 103 20.64 2.21 17.15
CA GLU A 103 21.92 2.83 17.55
C GLU A 103 22.43 3.90 16.56
N ARG A 104 21.91 3.91 15.32
CA ARG A 104 22.36 4.77 14.21
C ARG A 104 21.37 5.86 13.84
N ILE A 105 20.22 5.89 14.50
CA ILE A 105 19.14 6.82 14.18
C ILE A 105 18.80 7.70 15.37
N ASN A 106 18.12 8.81 15.11
CA ASN A 106 17.64 9.67 16.18
C ASN A 106 16.33 9.07 16.77
N PRO A 107 16.34 8.57 18.02
CA PRO A 107 15.19 7.85 18.58
C PRO A 107 13.94 8.74 18.70
N LEU A 108 14.09 10.05 18.98
CA LEU A 108 12.97 10.98 19.06
C LEU A 108 12.27 11.15 17.71
N VAL A 109 13.05 11.17 16.63
CA VAL A 109 12.50 11.27 15.27
C VAL A 109 11.74 10.00 14.90
N GLN A 110 12.32 8.82 15.17
CA GLN A 110 11.70 7.52 14.90
C GLN A 110 10.38 7.37 15.67
N ILE A 111 10.40 7.65 16.97
CA ILE A 111 9.22 7.62 17.84
C ILE A 111 8.15 8.60 17.35
N GLY A 112 8.55 9.84 17.05
CA GLY A 112 7.66 10.86 16.52
C GLY A 112 7.04 10.47 15.17
N ALA A 113 7.81 9.87 14.26
CA ALA A 113 7.34 9.40 12.97
C ALA A 113 6.33 8.26 13.11
N MET A 114 6.63 7.24 13.92
CA MET A 114 5.71 6.11 14.19
C MET A 114 4.40 6.57 14.84
N ALA A 115 4.47 7.42 15.86
CA ALA A 115 3.30 7.94 16.57
C ALA A 115 2.44 8.83 15.66
N THR A 116 3.08 9.71 14.87
CA THR A 116 2.40 10.57 13.90
C THR A 116 1.72 9.74 12.83
N TYR A 117 2.42 8.78 12.22
CA TYR A 117 1.86 7.89 11.21
C TYR A 117 0.63 7.15 11.75
N THR A 118 0.77 6.51 12.91
CA THR A 118 -0.32 5.73 13.54
C THR A 118 -1.56 6.58 13.80
N THR A 119 -1.36 7.78 14.36
CA THR A 119 -2.44 8.74 14.64
C THR A 119 -3.14 9.16 13.35
N LEU A 120 -2.36 9.54 12.32
CA LEU A 120 -2.90 9.96 11.02
C LEU A 120 -3.62 8.81 10.29
N ARG A 121 -3.22 7.55 10.48
CA ARG A 121 -3.95 6.39 9.94
C ARG A 121 -5.31 6.20 10.61
N CYS A 122 -5.40 6.36 11.92
CA CYS A 122 -6.69 6.33 12.62
C CYS A 122 -7.59 7.50 12.20
N LEU A 123 -7.04 8.72 12.15
CA LEU A 123 -7.77 9.92 11.71
C LEU A 123 -8.21 9.83 10.24
N HIS A 124 -7.38 9.25 9.36
CA HIS A 124 -7.73 9.00 7.97
C HIS A 124 -8.99 8.13 7.84
N THR A 125 -9.06 7.02 8.59
CA THR A 125 -10.25 6.16 8.60
C THR A 125 -11.49 6.91 9.06
N ILE A 126 -11.38 7.73 10.12
CA ILE A 126 -12.50 8.55 10.61
C ILE A 126 -12.93 9.58 9.56
N ALA A 127 -11.99 10.30 8.98
CA ALA A 127 -12.24 11.31 7.97
C ALA A 127 -12.89 10.69 6.72
N TYR A 128 -12.39 9.54 6.26
CA TYR A 128 -12.96 8.83 5.13
C TYR A 128 -14.38 8.35 5.45
N ALA A 129 -14.59 7.68 6.59
CA ALA A 129 -15.91 7.18 7.00
C ALA A 129 -16.96 8.29 7.11
N LYS A 130 -16.57 9.48 7.60
CA LYS A 130 -17.44 10.66 7.77
C LYS A 130 -17.49 11.60 6.56
N LYS A 131 -16.91 11.22 5.40
CA LYS A 131 -16.86 12.05 4.18
C LYS A 131 -16.20 13.43 4.39
N LEU A 132 -15.20 13.53 5.29
CA LEU A 132 -14.54 14.78 5.66
C LEU A 132 -13.37 15.10 4.73
N GLN A 133 -13.67 15.79 3.62
CA GLN A 133 -12.66 16.38 2.74
C GLN A 133 -12.37 17.84 3.16
N PRO A 134 -11.12 18.35 3.16
CA PRO A 134 -9.86 17.75 2.67
C PRO A 134 -9.09 16.92 3.72
N HIS A 135 -9.62 16.76 4.93
CA HIS A 135 -8.92 16.11 6.06
C HIS A 135 -8.43 14.70 5.72
N ARG A 136 -9.21 13.92 4.96
CA ARG A 136 -8.78 12.62 4.42
C ARG A 136 -7.47 12.74 3.63
N ALA A 137 -7.42 13.62 2.63
CA ALA A 137 -6.24 13.79 1.80
C ALA A 137 -5.01 14.24 2.61
N TRP A 138 -5.20 15.15 3.58
CA TRP A 138 -4.11 15.60 4.46
C TRP A 138 -3.59 14.48 5.37
N CYS A 139 -4.47 13.70 5.99
CA CYS A 139 -4.08 12.56 6.81
C CYS A 139 -3.28 11.51 6.02
N TRP A 140 -3.58 11.35 4.73
CA TRP A 140 -2.81 10.48 3.83
C TRP A 140 -1.44 11.08 3.50
N ARG A 141 -1.39 12.34 3.04
CA ARG A 141 -0.14 13.00 2.65
C ARG A 141 0.86 13.08 3.81
N LEU A 142 0.40 13.51 4.98
CA LEU A 142 1.23 13.62 6.17
C LEU A 142 1.70 12.24 6.66
N GLY A 143 0.90 11.18 6.45
CA GLY A 143 1.31 9.81 6.74
C GLY A 143 2.48 9.35 5.86
N VAL A 144 2.45 9.65 4.56
CA VAL A 144 3.57 9.38 3.64
C VAL A 144 4.82 10.16 4.08
N VAL A 145 4.67 11.43 4.47
CA VAL A 145 5.79 12.25 4.98
C VAL A 145 6.40 11.63 6.24
N ALA A 146 5.59 11.09 7.15
CA ALA A 146 6.10 10.41 8.35
C ALA A 146 6.99 9.21 7.99
N ILE A 147 6.56 8.37 7.03
CA ILE A 147 7.37 7.24 6.54
C ILE A 147 8.67 7.72 5.89
N VAL A 148 8.61 8.77 5.05
CA VAL A 148 9.82 9.29 4.37
C VAL A 148 10.78 9.97 5.35
N THR A 149 10.26 10.64 6.39
CA THR A 149 11.09 11.32 7.40
C THR A 149 11.96 10.33 8.17
N ASP A 150 11.42 9.14 8.45
CA ASP A 150 12.12 8.02 9.04
C ASP A 150 13.38 7.65 8.24
N ILE A 151 13.20 7.52 6.92
CA ILE A 151 14.27 7.14 5.98
C ILE A 151 15.26 8.31 5.78
N ALA A 152 14.76 9.54 5.59
CA ALA A 152 15.57 10.68 5.20
C ALA A 152 16.53 11.17 6.31
N LYS A 153 16.22 10.93 7.59
CA LYS A 153 17.09 11.34 8.72
C LYS A 153 18.08 10.28 9.19
N GLN A 154 18.11 9.09 8.58
CA GLN A 154 19.29 8.20 8.63
C GLN A 154 20.56 8.88 8.06
N ARG A 155 20.42 10.01 7.35
CA ARG A 155 21.49 10.74 6.66
C ARG A 155 22.17 11.86 7.46
N ARG A 156 21.76 12.19 8.70
CA ARG A 156 22.34 13.31 9.47
C ARG A 156 23.56 12.90 10.32
N HIS A 157 24.52 12.26 9.66
CA HIS A 157 25.95 12.36 10.01
C HIS A 157 26.79 12.58 8.73
N PHE A 158 26.20 13.24 7.71
CA PHE A 158 26.78 13.39 6.35
C PHE A 158 27.35 14.79 6.05
N ARG A 159 27.92 15.48 7.04
CA ARG A 159 28.71 16.69 6.79
C ARG A 159 29.64 16.90 7.99
N ILE A 160 30.94 16.95 7.75
CA ILE A 160 32.06 16.81 8.72
C ILE A 160 32.44 15.34 8.98
N LEU A 161 32.84 14.62 7.93
CA LEU A 161 33.94 13.64 7.88
C LEU A 161 33.95 13.04 6.47
N HIS A 162 34.49 13.78 5.51
CA HIS A 162 34.70 13.26 4.16
C HIS A 162 35.87 12.24 4.11
N ASP A 163 36.65 12.10 5.19
CA ASP A 163 37.85 11.26 5.22
C ASP A 163 37.71 9.91 5.95
N ARG A 164 36.50 9.50 6.35
CA ARG A 164 36.22 8.11 6.79
C ARG A 164 34.80 7.69 6.42
N PHE A 165 34.50 7.59 5.12
CA PHE A 165 33.30 6.89 4.67
C PHE A 165 33.50 5.37 4.75
N ASP A 166 33.64 4.88 5.98
CA ASP A 166 33.21 3.53 6.30
C ASP A 166 31.69 3.63 6.54
N MET A 167 30.89 3.26 5.53
CA MET A 167 29.45 3.13 5.70
C MET A 167 29.24 1.96 6.67
N GLY A 168 29.17 2.24 7.97
CA GLY A 168 29.42 1.25 9.02
C GLY A 168 28.41 0.10 9.15
N GLY A 169 27.60 -0.25 8.15
CA GLY A 169 26.71 -1.43 8.13
C GLY A 169 27.14 -2.43 7.06
N SER A 170 26.73 -3.70 7.18
CA SER A 170 27.04 -4.73 6.17
C SER A 170 26.52 -4.32 4.77
N SER A 171 27.21 -4.76 3.72
CA SER A 171 26.80 -4.51 2.32
C SER A 171 25.34 -4.89 2.04
N GLU A 172 24.88 -5.94 2.71
CA GLU A 172 23.52 -6.49 2.64
C GLU A 172 22.51 -5.52 3.22
N LEU A 173 22.79 -4.97 4.41
CA LEU A 173 21.93 -3.98 5.06
C LEU A 173 21.86 -2.69 4.22
N GLN A 174 23.00 -2.24 3.68
CA GLN A 174 23.03 -1.05 2.82
C GLN A 174 22.19 -1.26 1.56
N ALA A 175 22.37 -2.39 0.87
CA ALA A 175 21.58 -2.74 -0.31
C ALA A 175 20.09 -2.82 0.03
N TYR A 176 19.75 -3.45 1.15
CA TYR A 176 18.38 -3.57 1.65
C TYR A 176 17.71 -2.21 1.86
N VAL A 177 18.36 -1.30 2.59
CA VAL A 177 17.83 0.04 2.85
C VAL A 177 17.62 0.83 1.56
N VAL A 178 18.63 0.86 0.67
CA VAL A 178 18.58 1.62 -0.58
C VAL A 178 17.49 1.07 -1.51
N CYS A 179 17.44 -0.24 -1.71
CA CYS A 179 16.47 -0.88 -2.61
C CYS A 179 15.05 -0.76 -2.08
N SER A 180 14.84 -0.94 -0.77
CA SER A 180 13.52 -0.75 -0.13
C SER A 180 13.02 0.68 -0.34
N PHE A 181 13.90 1.67 -0.21
CA PHE A 181 13.54 3.07 -0.47
C PHE A 181 13.15 3.32 -1.93
N ILE A 182 13.90 2.78 -2.90
CA ILE A 182 13.59 2.92 -4.33
C ILE A 182 12.24 2.28 -4.68
N LEU A 183 11.99 1.07 -4.15
CA LEU A 183 10.72 0.38 -4.33
C LEU A 183 9.55 1.15 -3.71
N TYR A 184 9.72 1.67 -2.50
CA TYR A 184 8.72 2.51 -1.85
C TYR A 184 8.44 3.79 -2.63
N LEU A 185 9.49 4.46 -3.12
CA LEU A 185 9.34 5.66 -3.95
C LEU A 185 8.58 5.36 -5.25
N THR A 186 8.89 4.24 -5.90
CA THR A 186 8.19 3.77 -7.10
C THR A 186 6.70 3.56 -6.81
N PHE A 187 6.38 2.91 -5.69
CA PHE A 187 5.00 2.70 -5.25
C PHE A 187 4.26 4.01 -4.95
N VAL A 188 4.90 4.97 -4.27
CA VAL A 188 4.31 6.30 -3.98
C VAL A 188 4.04 7.06 -5.28
N ILE A 189 4.95 7.01 -6.26
CA ILE A 189 4.73 7.63 -7.58
C ILE A 189 3.54 6.96 -8.28
N ALA A 190 3.47 5.63 -8.29
CA ALA A 190 2.38 4.89 -8.95
C ALA A 190 1.01 5.21 -8.33
N THR A 191 0.91 5.27 -7.00
CA THR A 191 -0.33 5.69 -6.30
C THR A 191 -0.69 7.15 -6.61
N GLY A 192 0.29 8.05 -6.75
CA GLY A 192 0.08 9.42 -7.19
C GLY A 192 -0.48 9.53 -8.61
N VAL A 193 0.05 8.73 -9.55
CA VAL A 193 -0.48 8.68 -10.93
C VAL A 193 -1.87 8.08 -10.96
N GLN A 194 -2.08 6.93 -10.32
CA GLN A 194 -3.40 6.30 -10.21
C GLN A 194 -4.44 7.25 -9.60
N ALA A 195 -4.03 8.04 -8.61
CA ALA A 195 -4.88 9.05 -8.00
C ALA A 195 -5.43 10.04 -9.02
N THR A 196 -4.61 10.53 -9.96
CA THR A 196 -5.08 11.42 -11.05
C THR A 196 -5.99 10.69 -12.04
N LYS A 197 -5.64 9.46 -12.43
CA LYS A 197 -6.44 8.66 -13.37
C LYS A 197 -7.82 8.29 -12.83
N THR A 198 -7.92 8.15 -11.52
CA THR A 198 -9.21 7.92 -10.83
C THR A 198 -10.14 9.13 -10.97
N PHE A 199 -9.61 10.36 -10.90
CA PHE A 199 -10.42 11.55 -11.15
C PHE A 199 -10.86 11.63 -12.62
N ASP A 200 -9.97 11.31 -13.55
CA ASP A 200 -10.26 11.32 -15.00
C ASP A 200 -11.41 10.33 -15.34
N ALA A 201 -11.48 9.21 -14.62
CA ALA A 201 -12.48 8.16 -14.77
C ALA A 201 -13.77 8.36 -13.94
N GLY A 202 -13.91 9.45 -13.17
CA GLY A 202 -15.07 9.66 -12.27
C GLY A 202 -15.10 8.72 -11.06
N GLY A 203 -13.99 8.03 -10.79
CA GLY A 203 -13.88 6.98 -9.78
C GLY A 203 -13.72 7.48 -8.35
N ARG A 204 -13.70 8.79 -8.11
CA ARG A 204 -13.54 9.33 -6.75
C ARG A 204 -14.86 9.35 -5.97
N PRO A 205 -14.78 9.40 -4.64
CA PRO A 205 -15.94 9.65 -3.79
C PRO A 205 -16.68 10.95 -4.18
N PRO A 206 -18.02 11.01 -4.06
CA PRO A 206 -18.81 12.20 -4.39
C PRO A 206 -18.39 13.48 -3.67
N GLU A 207 -17.88 13.37 -2.43
CA GLU A 207 -17.38 14.52 -1.67
C GLU A 207 -16.13 15.19 -2.27
N ASP A 208 -15.43 14.52 -3.21
CA ASP A 208 -14.23 15.06 -3.87
C ASP A 208 -14.55 16.01 -5.05
N LYS A 209 -15.83 16.17 -5.41
CA LYS A 209 -16.25 16.99 -6.56
C LYS A 209 -15.80 18.45 -6.52
N ASN A 210 -15.61 19.01 -5.33
CA ASN A 210 -15.23 20.41 -5.12
C ASN A 210 -13.71 20.63 -5.07
N LEU A 211 -12.90 19.59 -5.26
CA LEU A 211 -11.45 19.73 -5.29
C LEU A 211 -11.02 20.39 -6.60
N THR A 212 -9.92 21.15 -6.53
CA THR A 212 -9.28 21.73 -7.73
C THR A 212 -8.97 20.67 -8.79
N LEU A 213 -8.59 19.46 -8.35
CA LEU A 213 -8.29 18.34 -9.25
C LEU A 213 -9.54 17.71 -9.90
N ALA A 214 -10.75 18.02 -9.41
CA ALA A 214 -12.02 17.59 -10.00
C ALA A 214 -12.61 18.63 -10.96
N GLN A 215 -12.14 19.89 -10.90
CA GLN A 215 -12.64 20.95 -11.78
C GLN A 215 -12.36 20.60 -13.25
N GLY A 216 -13.40 20.73 -14.08
CA GLY A 216 -13.33 20.37 -15.51
C GLY A 216 -13.24 18.87 -15.80
N ARG A 217 -13.36 18.00 -14.78
CA ARG A 217 -13.42 16.55 -14.95
C ARG A 217 -14.85 16.04 -14.76
N ARG A 218 -15.04 14.76 -15.05
CA ARG A 218 -16.31 14.04 -14.92
C ARG A 218 -16.84 14.07 -13.48
N GLU A 219 -18.13 13.82 -13.33
CA GLU A 219 -18.73 13.66 -12.01
C GLU A 219 -18.06 12.50 -11.24
N GLN A 220 -17.81 12.73 -9.95
CA GLN A 220 -17.15 11.77 -9.07
C GLN A 220 -18.22 10.99 -8.31
N ASN A 221 -18.29 9.67 -8.51
CA ASN A 221 -19.32 8.85 -7.90
C ASN A 221 -18.89 7.39 -7.67
N TYR A 222 -17.59 7.17 -7.43
CA TYR A 222 -16.96 5.84 -7.39
C TYR A 222 -17.04 5.06 -8.72
N GLY A 223 -17.39 5.72 -9.83
CA GLY A 223 -17.67 5.06 -11.09
C GLY A 223 -18.94 4.20 -11.07
N LEU A 224 -19.83 4.40 -10.09
CA LEU A 224 -21.09 3.67 -9.96
C LEU A 224 -22.14 4.14 -10.97
N PHE A 225 -22.05 5.40 -11.42
CA PHE A 225 -23.00 5.99 -12.36
C PHE A 225 -22.22 6.63 -13.52
N GLY A 226 -22.61 6.33 -14.75
CA GLY A 226 -22.00 6.88 -15.95
C GLY A 226 -22.54 6.19 -17.20
N ASP A 227 -22.63 6.94 -18.29
CA ASP A 227 -23.12 6.41 -19.57
C ASP A 227 -22.17 5.33 -20.09
N SER A 228 -22.70 4.10 -20.22
CA SER A 228 -21.99 2.95 -20.75
C SER A 228 -21.60 3.11 -22.24
N GLY A 229 -22.11 4.14 -22.91
CA GLY A 229 -21.80 4.50 -24.30
C GLY A 229 -20.72 5.56 -24.49
N ASP A 230 -20.15 6.16 -23.42
CA ASP A 230 -19.07 7.15 -23.55
C ASP A 230 -17.71 6.43 -23.75
N GLU A 231 -17.22 6.40 -24.98
CA GLU A 231 -15.92 5.82 -25.35
C GLU A 231 -14.75 6.45 -24.58
N GLU A 232 -14.79 7.75 -24.31
CA GLU A 232 -13.73 8.46 -23.61
C GLU A 232 -13.71 8.07 -22.12
N LEU A 233 -14.89 7.91 -21.50
CA LEU A 233 -15.02 7.37 -20.15
C LEU A 233 -14.52 5.93 -20.08
N MET A 234 -14.85 5.08 -21.05
CA MET A 234 -14.40 3.69 -21.07
C MET A 234 -12.88 3.61 -21.18
N LYS A 235 -12.27 4.45 -22.02
CA LYS A 235 -10.80 4.56 -22.11
C LYS A 235 -10.18 5.08 -20.82
N ALA A 236 -10.78 6.08 -20.17
CA ALA A 236 -10.31 6.58 -18.88
C ALA A 236 -10.37 5.50 -17.79
N ARG A 237 -11.46 4.71 -17.74
CA ARG A 237 -11.62 3.56 -16.83
C ARG A 237 -10.62 2.45 -17.12
N GLU A 238 -10.32 2.16 -18.39
CA GLU A 238 -9.29 1.18 -18.76
C GLU A 238 -7.91 1.62 -18.24
N VAL A 239 -7.55 2.89 -18.44
CA VAL A 239 -6.30 3.47 -17.93
C VAL A 239 -6.26 3.42 -16.41
N GLU A 240 -7.33 3.83 -15.73
CA GLU A 240 -7.43 3.75 -14.27
C GLU A 240 -7.27 2.30 -13.78
N HIS A 241 -7.97 1.34 -14.38
CA HIS A 241 -7.89 -0.08 -14.04
C HIS A 241 -6.46 -0.61 -14.24
N ARG A 242 -5.77 -0.20 -15.30
CA ARG A 242 -4.36 -0.55 -15.54
C ARG A 242 -3.48 -0.11 -14.37
N TRP A 243 -3.63 1.13 -13.91
CA TRP A 243 -2.88 1.64 -12.76
C TRP A 243 -3.25 0.96 -11.44
N LYS A 244 -4.52 0.59 -11.23
CA LYS A 244 -4.93 -0.24 -10.08
C LYS A 244 -4.22 -1.60 -10.10
N ARG A 245 -4.10 -2.23 -11.27
CA ARG A 245 -3.39 -3.51 -11.41
C ARG A 245 -1.89 -3.41 -11.15
N ILE A 246 -1.26 -2.29 -11.50
CA ILE A 246 0.15 -2.01 -11.16
C ILE A 246 0.33 -2.01 -9.64
N ILE A 247 -0.45 -1.18 -8.94
CA ILE A 247 -0.40 -1.06 -7.48
C ILE A 247 -0.69 -2.41 -6.82
N GLN A 248 -1.72 -3.12 -7.27
CA GLN A 248 -2.08 -4.41 -6.73
C GLN A 248 -0.94 -5.44 -6.88
N ASN A 249 -0.29 -5.47 -8.05
CA ASN A 249 0.86 -6.36 -8.25
C ASN A 249 2.07 -5.97 -7.38
N ASP A 250 2.29 -4.67 -7.16
CA ASP A 250 3.31 -4.19 -6.23
C ASP A 250 3.01 -4.63 -4.80
N LEU A 251 1.75 -4.58 -4.35
CA LEU A 251 1.34 -5.06 -3.02
C LEU A 251 1.44 -6.58 -2.86
N GLU A 252 1.20 -7.34 -3.92
CA GLU A 252 1.35 -8.80 -3.93
C GLU A 252 2.82 -9.24 -3.87
N SER A 253 3.74 -8.42 -4.41
CA SER A 253 5.16 -8.78 -4.58
C SER A 253 6.08 -8.11 -3.56
N ILE A 254 6.05 -6.78 -3.44
CA ILE A 254 7.07 -5.99 -2.74
C ILE A 254 7.11 -6.26 -1.24
N PRO A 255 6.00 -6.22 -0.48
CA PRO A 255 6.05 -6.42 0.97
C PRO A 255 6.62 -7.80 1.36
N LEU A 256 6.19 -8.87 0.67
CA LEU A 256 6.68 -10.22 0.92
C LEU A 256 8.14 -10.39 0.48
N ALA A 257 8.53 -9.81 -0.66
CA ALA A 257 9.92 -9.83 -1.10
C ALA A 257 10.83 -9.14 -0.07
N LEU A 258 10.46 -7.94 0.38
CA LEU A 258 11.23 -7.20 1.37
C LEU A 258 11.34 -7.97 2.69
N LEU A 259 10.29 -8.68 3.11
CA LEU A 259 10.36 -9.55 4.29
C LEU A 259 11.38 -10.69 4.11
N VAL A 260 11.40 -11.34 2.95
CA VAL A 260 12.38 -12.39 2.62
C VAL A 260 13.81 -11.84 2.60
N PHE A 261 14.02 -10.70 1.94
CA PHE A 261 15.32 -10.04 1.89
C PHE A 261 15.76 -9.54 3.27
N LEU A 262 14.85 -9.07 4.13
CA LEU A 262 15.19 -8.69 5.50
C LEU A 262 15.73 -9.88 6.30
N GLY A 263 15.10 -11.06 6.17
CA GLY A 263 15.64 -12.29 6.76
C GLY A 263 17.06 -12.59 6.27
N GLY A 264 17.33 -12.35 4.98
CA GLY A 264 18.66 -12.54 4.40
C GLY A 264 19.76 -11.63 4.95
N VAL A 265 19.42 -10.43 5.41
CA VAL A 265 20.38 -9.52 6.07
C VAL A 265 20.99 -10.18 7.32
N PHE A 266 20.22 -11.00 8.04
CA PHE A 266 20.63 -11.64 9.29
C PHE A 266 21.09 -13.09 9.11
N ALA A 267 20.92 -13.65 7.91
CA ALA A 267 21.08 -15.07 7.66
C ALA A 267 22.53 -15.54 7.45
N GLY A 268 23.51 -14.64 7.31
CA GLY A 268 24.92 -15.03 7.13
C GLY A 268 25.22 -15.75 5.79
N GLY A 269 24.34 -15.63 4.79
CA GLY A 269 24.52 -16.22 3.46
C GLY A 269 25.61 -15.54 2.62
N ASN A 270 25.71 -15.89 1.33
CA ASN A 270 26.63 -15.20 0.41
C ASN A 270 26.17 -13.74 0.21
N LYS A 271 27.03 -12.81 0.59
CA LYS A 271 26.74 -11.37 0.62
C LYS A 271 26.60 -10.77 -0.78
N GLU A 272 27.48 -11.15 -1.70
CA GLU A 272 27.45 -10.66 -3.09
C GLU A 272 26.18 -11.12 -3.80
N LEU A 273 25.83 -12.40 -3.65
CA LEU A 273 24.61 -12.96 -4.22
C LEU A 273 23.36 -12.25 -3.67
N PHE A 274 23.31 -11.98 -2.37
CA PHE A 274 22.22 -11.22 -1.74
C PHE A 274 22.06 -9.85 -2.41
N VAL A 275 23.15 -9.08 -2.50
CA VAL A 275 23.15 -7.73 -3.08
C VAL A 275 22.71 -7.75 -4.54
N VAL A 276 23.22 -8.70 -5.34
CA VAL A 276 22.85 -8.86 -6.75
C VAL A 276 21.37 -9.21 -6.91
N CYS A 277 20.87 -10.19 -6.15
CA CYS A 277 19.47 -10.58 -6.22
C CYS A 277 18.53 -9.42 -5.87
N LEU A 278 18.84 -8.68 -4.81
CA LEU A 278 18.02 -7.55 -4.39
C LEU A 278 18.07 -6.38 -5.39
N ALA A 279 19.24 -6.08 -5.95
CA ALA A 279 19.39 -5.05 -6.97
C ALA A 279 18.61 -5.40 -8.25
N LEU A 280 18.74 -6.63 -8.74
CA LEU A 280 18.01 -7.11 -9.92
C LEU A 280 16.49 -7.16 -9.66
N TYR A 281 16.07 -7.58 -8.47
CA TYR A 281 14.67 -7.50 -8.07
C TYR A 281 14.17 -6.06 -8.16
N THR A 282 14.90 -5.12 -7.60
CA THR A 282 14.52 -3.70 -7.60
C THR A 282 14.40 -3.12 -9.00
N LEU A 283 15.43 -3.34 -9.85
CA LEU A 283 15.42 -2.88 -11.24
C LEU A 283 14.27 -3.48 -12.04
N THR A 284 14.02 -4.79 -11.90
CA THR A 284 12.93 -5.46 -12.61
C THR A 284 11.56 -5.01 -12.14
N ARG A 285 11.37 -4.66 -10.86
CA ARG A 285 10.12 -4.07 -10.37
C ARG A 285 9.88 -2.66 -10.91
N CYS A 286 10.90 -1.80 -10.91
CA CYS A 286 10.78 -0.47 -11.51
C CYS A 286 10.44 -0.56 -13.02
N PHE A 287 11.11 -1.45 -13.74
CA PHE A 287 10.84 -1.66 -15.16
C PHE A 287 9.48 -2.36 -15.40
N HIS A 288 9.03 -3.25 -14.52
CA HIS A 288 7.70 -3.86 -14.57
C HIS A 288 6.61 -2.78 -14.55
N THR A 289 6.71 -1.81 -13.63
CA THR A 289 5.76 -0.69 -13.53
C THR A 289 5.74 0.15 -14.80
N TYR A 290 6.92 0.47 -15.35
CA TYR A 290 7.03 1.16 -16.64
C TYR A 290 6.40 0.37 -17.80
N ALA A 291 6.75 -0.92 -17.92
CA ALA A 291 6.24 -1.80 -18.96
C ALA A 291 4.72 -1.96 -18.87
N TYR A 292 4.18 -2.08 -17.65
CA TYR A 292 2.74 -2.18 -17.43
C TYR A 292 2.04 -0.88 -17.83
N ALA A 293 2.55 0.29 -17.42
CA ALA A 293 1.97 1.59 -17.76
C ALA A 293 1.90 1.80 -19.28
N ASN A 294 2.93 1.37 -20.01
CA ASN A 294 3.06 1.49 -21.47
C ASN A 294 2.54 0.27 -22.25
N SER A 295 1.86 -0.68 -21.58
CA SER A 295 1.30 -1.90 -22.22
C SER A 295 2.32 -2.75 -23.00
N LEU A 296 3.57 -2.78 -22.55
CA LEU A 296 4.68 -3.49 -23.21
C LEU A 296 4.67 -4.98 -22.85
N GLN A 297 4.23 -5.81 -23.81
CA GLN A 297 4.40 -7.27 -23.77
C GLN A 297 5.51 -7.70 -24.74
N PRO A 298 6.29 -8.76 -24.44
CA PRO A 298 6.22 -9.64 -23.26
C PRO A 298 6.99 -9.12 -22.04
N HIS A 299 7.57 -7.91 -22.11
CA HIS A 299 8.44 -7.31 -21.11
C HIS A 299 7.85 -7.39 -19.70
N ARG A 300 6.58 -7.00 -19.53
CA ARG A 300 5.88 -7.10 -18.24
C ARG A 300 5.95 -8.51 -17.64
N ALA A 301 5.66 -9.54 -18.41
CA ALA A 301 5.67 -10.91 -17.93
C ALA A 301 7.09 -11.37 -17.53
N TRP A 302 8.10 -11.01 -18.31
CA TRP A 302 9.49 -11.33 -18.02
C TRP A 302 10.01 -10.64 -16.76
N CYS A 303 9.71 -9.35 -16.58
CA CYS A 303 10.08 -8.63 -15.35
C CYS A 303 9.49 -9.29 -14.11
N TRP A 304 8.21 -9.71 -14.18
CA TRP A 304 7.57 -10.41 -13.07
C TRP A 304 8.27 -11.74 -12.76
N ARG A 305 8.56 -12.56 -13.78
CA ARG A 305 9.24 -13.85 -13.62
C ARG A 305 10.63 -13.72 -13.02
N ILE A 306 11.42 -12.77 -13.53
CA ILE A 306 12.79 -12.52 -13.03
C ILE A 306 12.71 -12.02 -11.58
N GLY A 307 11.76 -11.15 -11.26
CA GLY A 307 11.55 -10.69 -9.88
C GLY A 307 11.28 -11.85 -8.91
N VAL A 308 10.38 -12.77 -9.26
CA VAL A 308 10.10 -13.97 -8.44
C VAL A 308 11.35 -14.85 -8.30
N LEU A 309 12.11 -15.05 -9.38
CA LEU A 309 13.36 -15.82 -9.33
C LEU A 309 14.37 -15.22 -8.34
N MET A 310 14.54 -13.89 -8.31
CA MET A 310 15.46 -13.23 -7.39
C MET A 310 15.05 -13.42 -5.92
N ILE A 311 13.74 -13.42 -5.62
CA ILE A 311 13.23 -13.71 -4.27
C ILE A 311 13.61 -15.13 -3.87
N ILE A 312 13.38 -16.11 -4.75
CA ILE A 312 13.69 -17.53 -4.48
C ILE A 312 15.19 -17.73 -4.28
N MET A 313 16.02 -17.17 -5.17
CA MET A 313 17.48 -17.28 -5.05
C MET A 313 17.99 -16.69 -3.74
N SER A 314 17.48 -15.52 -3.34
CA SER A 314 17.82 -14.93 -2.05
C SER A 314 17.34 -15.79 -0.88
N ALA A 315 16.12 -16.36 -0.95
CA ALA A 315 15.61 -17.23 0.10
C ALA A 315 16.50 -18.46 0.30
N VAL A 316 16.89 -19.14 -0.78
CA VAL A 316 17.82 -20.28 -0.74
C VAL A 316 19.17 -19.88 -0.16
N ASN A 317 19.73 -18.74 -0.60
CA ASN A 317 20.99 -18.21 -0.08
C ASN A 317 20.91 -17.96 1.44
N SER A 318 19.81 -17.37 1.91
CA SER A 318 19.56 -17.13 3.33
C SER A 318 19.42 -18.44 4.11
N THR A 319 18.64 -19.40 3.62
CA THR A 319 18.48 -20.71 4.28
C THR A 319 19.82 -21.41 4.43
N VAL A 320 20.65 -21.44 3.38
CA VAL A 320 22.00 -22.02 3.45
C VAL A 320 22.87 -21.27 4.45
N GLY A 321 22.76 -19.94 4.52
CA GLY A 321 23.51 -19.13 5.48
C GLY A 321 23.21 -19.46 6.93
N VAL A 322 21.93 -19.66 7.28
CA VAL A 322 21.51 -19.91 8.68
C VAL A 322 22.06 -21.22 9.25
N PHE A 323 22.34 -22.21 8.41
CA PHE A 323 22.82 -23.53 8.81
C PHE A 323 24.32 -23.75 8.53
N LYS A 324 25.06 -22.70 8.17
CA LYS A 324 26.52 -22.72 8.10
C LYS A 324 27.14 -22.36 9.44
#